data_AF-A0A291DN31-F1
#
_entry.id   AF-A0A291DN31-F1
#
_cell.length_a   1.000
_cell.length_b   1.000
_cell.length_c   1.000
_cell.angle_alpha   90.00
_cell.angle_beta   90.00
_cell.angle_gamma   90.00
#
_symmetry.space_group_name_H-M   'P 1'
#
loop_
_entity.id
_entity.type
_entity.pdbx_description
1 polymer ?
#
loop_
_entity_poly.entity_id
_entity_poly.type
_entity_poly.pdbx_seq_one_letter_code
_entity_poly.pdbx_strand_id
1 'polypeptide(L)'
;MEFFIKNQWYFLGGLLIFLVVVILIHNQIIKLLQKRDFKKSYSTDRLRKKIRQREDTKTGKLYYGTYFFAWQKNKLNTLYEMFPVGEYFTDKLIVTDVAVYSTVTDKMWGSGTRTAFYKKEFRIYYKVAEKRESIVNNFTHNGAGNQINTVNQNEVHINAIINQLENFLNEVNVDSHDKAYIESFIYQLSQEKATEKDKNKIIETLSKYTSVGNNVISIIANLSKFFI
;
A
#
# COMPACT_ATOMS: atom_id res chain seq x y z
N MET A 1 -52.54 -35.71 -9.00
CA MET A 1 -51.30 -35.70 -9.82
C MET A 1 -51.58 -35.18 -11.23
N GLU A 2 -52.66 -35.62 -11.90
CA GLU A 2 -53.05 -35.15 -13.25
C GLU A 2 -53.35 -33.65 -13.37
N PHE A 3 -53.98 -33.03 -12.37
CA PHE A 3 -54.26 -31.58 -12.36
C PHE A 3 -52.97 -30.73 -12.43
N PHE A 4 -51.92 -31.15 -11.73
CA PHE A 4 -50.62 -30.48 -11.75
C PHE A 4 -49.93 -30.64 -13.10
N ILE A 5 -50.01 -31.83 -13.73
CA ILE A 5 -49.43 -32.08 -15.05
C ILE A 5 -50.16 -31.27 -16.14
N LYS A 6 -51.49 -31.15 -16.04
CA LYS A 6 -52.29 -30.38 -17.01
C LYS A 6 -52.07 -28.87 -16.90
N ASN A 7 -51.84 -28.37 -15.69
CA ASN A 7 -51.69 -26.93 -15.42
C ASN A 7 -50.24 -26.49 -15.16
N GLN A 8 -49.25 -27.39 -15.32
CA GLN A 8 -47.84 -27.10 -15.05
C GLN A 8 -47.33 -25.88 -15.80
N TRP A 9 -47.79 -25.67 -17.05
CA TRP A 9 -47.39 -24.54 -17.88
C TRP A 9 -47.92 -23.21 -17.35
N TYR A 10 -49.14 -23.16 -16.82
CA TYR A 10 -49.68 -21.97 -16.17
C TYR A 10 -48.96 -21.66 -14.87
N PHE A 11 -48.60 -22.69 -14.09
CA PHE A 11 -47.82 -22.52 -12.86
C PHE A 11 -46.40 -22.01 -13.16
N LEU A 12 -45.71 -22.61 -14.13
CA LEU A 12 -44.38 -22.18 -14.58
C LEU A 12 -44.43 -20.75 -15.15
N GLY A 13 -45.44 -20.43 -15.95
CA GLY A 13 -45.67 -19.09 -16.48
C GLY A 13 -45.90 -18.05 -15.37
N GLY A 14 -46.75 -18.38 -14.39
CA GLY A 14 -46.98 -17.54 -13.22
C GLY A 14 -45.72 -17.31 -12.38
N LEU A 15 -44.93 -18.36 -12.16
CA LEU A 15 -43.64 -18.27 -11.45
C LEU A 15 -42.63 -17.40 -12.20
N LEU A 16 -42.57 -17.51 -13.53
CA LEU A 16 -41.71 -16.67 -14.36
C LEU A 16 -42.13 -15.20 -14.29
N ILE A 17 -43.42 -14.90 -14.41
CA ILE A 17 -43.95 -13.54 -14.26
C ILE A 17 -43.63 -12.99 -12.86
N PHE A 18 -43.83 -13.79 -11.82
CA PHE A 18 -43.49 -13.39 -10.45
C PHE A 18 -42.00 -13.04 -10.30
N LEU A 19 -41.11 -13.87 -10.83
CA LEU A 19 -39.66 -13.60 -10.82
C LEU A 19 -39.32 -12.29 -11.54
N VAL A 20 -39.94 -12.05 -12.70
CA VAL A 20 -39.77 -10.79 -13.45
C VAL A 20 -40.22 -9.59 -12.61
N VAL A 21 -41.40 -9.67 -11.98
CA VAL A 21 -41.92 -8.60 -11.10
C VAL A 21 -40.98 -8.34 -9.92
N VAL A 22 -40.46 -9.38 -9.28
CA VAL A 22 -39.50 -9.25 -8.18
C VAL A 22 -38.22 -8.56 -8.63
N ILE A 23 -37.70 -8.90 -9.81
CA ILE A 23 -36.50 -8.24 -10.39
C ILE A 23 -36.79 -6.76 -10.68
N LEU A 24 -37.97 -6.44 -11.22
CA LEU A 24 -38.36 -5.05 -11.49
C LEU A 24 -38.46 -4.22 -10.22
N ILE A 25 -39.12 -4.75 -9.18
CA ILE A 25 -39.22 -4.11 -7.86
C ILE A 25 -37.82 -3.89 -7.27
N HIS A 26 -36.97 -4.93 -7.32
CA HIS A 26 -35.60 -4.85 -6.84
C HIS A 26 -34.83 -3.69 -7.51
N ASN A 27 -34.90 -3.62 -8.84
CA ASN A 27 -34.23 -2.56 -9.61
C ASN A 27 -34.73 -1.16 -9.25
N GLN A 28 -36.04 -0.99 -9.00
CA GLN A 28 -36.59 0.30 -8.57
C GLN A 28 -36.11 0.71 -7.18
N ILE A 29 -36.07 -0.23 -6.23
CA ILE A 29 -35.53 0.03 -4.89
C ILE A 29 -34.07 0.48 -5.00
N ILE A 30 -33.24 -0.20 -5.79
CA ILE A 30 -31.83 0.18 -5.98
C ILE A 30 -31.70 1.58 -6.60
N LYS A 31 -32.51 1.92 -7.60
CA LYS A 31 -32.51 3.26 -8.20
C LYS A 31 -32.90 4.35 -7.20
N LEU A 32 -33.91 4.11 -6.37
CA LEU A 32 -34.32 5.06 -5.32
C LEU A 32 -33.21 5.27 -4.29
N LEU A 33 -32.56 4.19 -3.86
CA LEU A 33 -31.44 4.24 -2.92
C LEU A 33 -30.23 4.96 -3.52
N GLN A 34 -29.91 4.73 -4.80
CA GLN A 34 -28.85 5.46 -5.52
C GLN A 34 -29.17 6.96 -5.61
N LYS A 35 -30.41 7.32 -5.96
CA LYS A 35 -30.83 8.73 -6.02
C LYS A 35 -30.68 9.43 -4.68
N ARG A 36 -31.00 8.74 -3.57
CA ARG A 36 -30.79 9.25 -2.21
C ARG A 36 -29.29 9.38 -1.88
N ASP A 37 -28.48 8.44 -2.33
CA ASP A 37 -27.03 8.46 -2.12
C ASP A 37 -26.34 9.64 -2.82
N PHE A 38 -26.71 9.93 -4.07
CA PHE A 38 -26.16 11.08 -4.82
C PHE A 38 -26.53 12.43 -4.21
N LYS A 39 -27.69 12.54 -3.56
CA LYS A 39 -28.09 13.77 -2.85
C LYS A 39 -27.32 13.98 -1.54
N LYS A 40 -26.63 12.95 -1.05
CA LYS A 40 -25.94 13.00 0.23
C LYS A 40 -24.51 13.50 0.02
N SER A 41 -24.18 14.65 0.59
CA SER A 41 -22.78 15.06 0.73
C SER A 41 -22.09 14.19 1.78
N TYR A 42 -21.08 13.43 1.34
CA TYR A 42 -20.24 12.65 2.23
C TYR A 42 -19.08 13.51 2.71
N SER A 43 -19.18 14.01 3.94
CA SER A 43 -18.05 14.71 4.59
C SER A 43 -16.86 13.75 4.75
N THR A 44 -15.70 14.20 4.25
CA THR A 44 -14.41 13.51 4.33
C THR A 44 -14.04 13.16 5.77
N ASP A 45 -14.23 14.08 6.71
CA ASP A 45 -13.96 13.86 8.14
C ASP A 45 -14.81 12.73 8.73
N ARG A 46 -16.12 12.71 8.39
CA ARG A 46 -17.02 11.65 8.86
C ARG A 46 -16.67 10.29 8.25
N LEU A 47 -16.15 10.28 7.01
CA LEU A 47 -15.68 9.05 6.38
C LEU A 47 -14.37 8.57 7.00
N ARG A 48 -13.39 9.46 7.23
CA ARG A 48 -12.12 9.13 7.92
C ARG A 48 -12.36 8.47 9.27
N LYS A 49 -13.29 8.99 10.09
CA LYS A 49 -13.66 8.39 11.39
C LYS A 49 -14.25 6.97 11.29
N LYS A 50 -14.76 6.56 10.12
CA LYS A 50 -15.34 5.22 9.90
C LYS A 50 -14.34 4.23 9.31
N ILE A 51 -13.13 4.68 8.98
CA ILE A 51 -12.06 3.84 8.49
C ILE A 51 -11.35 3.25 9.70
N ARG A 52 -11.15 1.93 9.68
CA ARG A 52 -10.47 1.22 10.76
C ARG A 52 -9.39 0.34 10.17
N GLN A 53 -8.29 0.22 10.90
CA GLN A 53 -7.25 -0.75 10.57
C GLN A 53 -7.80 -2.16 10.77
N ARG A 54 -7.46 -3.05 9.85
CA ARG A 54 -7.88 -4.43 9.79
C ARG A 54 -6.76 -5.26 9.18
N GLU A 55 -6.85 -6.56 9.36
CA GLU A 55 -5.92 -7.52 8.80
C GLU A 55 -6.65 -8.43 7.81
N ASP A 56 -6.01 -8.74 6.70
CA ASP A 56 -6.51 -9.75 5.78
C ASP A 56 -6.03 -11.12 6.26
N THR A 57 -6.96 -11.92 6.79
CA THR A 57 -6.66 -13.24 7.36
C THR A 57 -6.03 -14.22 6.38
N LYS A 58 -6.12 -13.98 5.07
CA LYS A 58 -5.49 -14.84 4.05
C LYS A 58 -4.05 -14.45 3.73
N THR A 59 -3.72 -13.17 3.83
CA THR A 59 -2.42 -12.65 3.39
C THR A 59 -1.56 -12.08 4.53
N GLY A 60 -2.13 -11.93 5.73
CA GLY A 60 -1.50 -11.27 6.87
C GLY A 60 -1.27 -9.77 6.68
N LYS A 61 -1.75 -9.18 5.56
CA LYS A 61 -1.52 -7.77 5.27
C LYS A 61 -2.48 -6.89 6.05
N LEU A 62 -1.91 -5.88 6.70
CA LEU A 62 -2.68 -4.80 7.32
C LEU A 62 -3.21 -3.84 6.26
N TYR A 63 -4.45 -3.44 6.42
CA TYR A 63 -5.10 -2.46 5.55
C TYR A 63 -6.06 -1.59 6.37
N TYR A 64 -6.40 -0.42 5.83
CA TYR A 64 -7.48 0.39 6.36
C TYR A 64 -8.74 0.16 5.55
N GLY A 65 -9.87 -0.07 6.23
CA GLY A 65 -11.09 -0.47 5.55
C GLY A 65 -12.36 0.18 6.10
N THR A 66 -13.33 0.39 5.21
CA THR A 66 -14.68 0.78 5.58
C THR A 66 -15.73 0.06 4.74
N TYR A 67 -16.90 -0.19 5.34
CA TYR A 67 -18.00 -0.84 4.66
C TYR A 67 -18.89 0.16 3.94
N PHE A 68 -19.48 -0.26 2.83
CA PHE A 68 -20.51 0.47 2.11
C PHE A 68 -21.48 -0.50 1.43
N PHE A 69 -22.65 0.00 1.06
CA PHE A 69 -23.61 -0.79 0.29
C PHE A 69 -23.44 -0.57 -1.21
N ALA A 70 -23.78 -1.57 -2.03
CA ALA A 70 -23.56 -1.58 -3.47
C ALA A 70 -24.28 -0.44 -4.22
N TRP A 71 -25.37 0.09 -3.66
CA TRP A 71 -26.08 1.25 -4.21
C TRP A 71 -25.43 2.59 -3.83
N GLN A 72 -24.44 2.63 -2.93
CA GLN A 72 -23.79 3.85 -2.46
C GLN A 72 -22.64 4.29 -3.37
N LYS A 73 -22.96 4.58 -4.63
CA LYS A 73 -21.97 4.97 -5.65
C LYS A 73 -21.27 6.28 -5.32
N ASN A 74 -21.99 7.27 -4.81
CA ASN A 74 -21.42 8.56 -4.43
C ASN A 74 -20.44 8.41 -3.28
N LYS A 75 -20.79 7.59 -2.26
CA LYS A 75 -19.87 7.26 -1.17
C LYS A 75 -18.57 6.65 -1.68
N LEU A 76 -18.68 5.72 -2.64
CA LEU A 76 -17.52 5.04 -3.22
C LEU A 76 -16.63 6.02 -3.98
N ASN A 77 -17.20 6.90 -4.80
CA ASN A 77 -16.45 7.93 -5.51
C ASN A 77 -15.69 8.84 -4.54
N THR A 78 -16.36 9.33 -3.49
CA THR A 78 -15.69 10.12 -2.44
C THR A 78 -14.56 9.34 -1.76
N LEU A 79 -14.70 8.03 -1.55
CA LEU A 79 -13.60 7.22 -0.99
C LEU A 79 -12.41 7.12 -1.95
N TYR A 80 -12.64 6.97 -3.25
CA TYR A 80 -11.54 6.98 -4.23
C TYR A 80 -10.84 8.33 -4.28
N GLU A 81 -11.59 9.44 -4.27
CA GLU A 81 -11.04 10.80 -4.23
C GLU A 81 -10.27 11.09 -2.94
N MET A 82 -10.67 10.50 -1.81
CA MET A 82 -10.00 10.69 -0.52
C MET A 82 -8.69 9.91 -0.39
N PHE A 83 -8.52 8.82 -1.14
CA PHE A 83 -7.37 7.92 -1.03
C PHE A 83 -6.75 7.64 -2.41
N PRO A 84 -6.27 8.67 -3.11
CA PRO A 84 -5.55 8.48 -4.35
C PRO A 84 -4.23 7.76 -4.09
N VAL A 85 -3.87 6.86 -5.00
CA VAL A 85 -2.62 6.10 -4.93
C VAL A 85 -1.44 7.05 -5.07
N GLY A 86 -0.43 6.89 -4.21
CA GLY A 86 0.77 7.73 -4.15
C GLY A 86 0.67 8.91 -3.19
N GLU A 87 -0.51 9.21 -2.65
CA GLU A 87 -0.68 10.29 -1.67
C GLU A 87 -0.66 9.81 -0.23
N TYR A 88 -0.50 10.77 0.69
CA TYR A 88 -0.47 10.53 2.12
C TYR A 88 -1.87 10.25 2.67
N PHE A 89 -2.05 9.06 3.23
CA PHE A 89 -3.23 8.70 4.02
C PHE A 89 -3.19 9.40 5.40
N THR A 90 -2.01 9.37 6.02
CA THR A 90 -1.61 10.10 7.22
C THR A 90 -0.16 10.58 7.03
N ASP A 91 0.34 11.44 7.92
CA ASP A 91 1.71 11.98 7.86
C ASP A 91 2.81 10.92 7.73
N LYS A 92 2.50 9.66 8.04
CA LYS A 92 3.43 8.53 8.05
C LYS A 92 3.07 7.43 7.06
N LEU A 93 1.95 7.51 6.34
CA LEU A 93 1.47 6.40 5.52
C LEU A 93 1.12 6.91 4.13
N ILE A 94 1.67 6.29 3.10
CA ILE A 94 1.37 6.55 1.68
C ILE A 94 0.46 5.45 1.17
N VAL A 95 -0.62 5.81 0.49
CA VAL A 95 -1.54 4.88 -0.16
C VAL A 95 -0.81 4.19 -1.32
N THR A 96 -0.76 2.86 -1.30
CA THR A 96 -0.14 2.07 -2.38
C THR A 96 -1.16 1.47 -3.32
N ASP A 97 -2.35 1.15 -2.81
CA ASP A 97 -3.44 0.59 -3.62
C ASP A 97 -4.79 0.77 -2.91
N VAL A 98 -5.87 0.79 -3.69
CA VAL A 98 -7.25 0.84 -3.21
C VAL A 98 -8.11 -0.15 -3.98
N ALA A 99 -8.84 -0.98 -3.24
CA ALA A 99 -9.63 -2.05 -3.85
C ALA A 99 -10.97 -2.28 -3.15
N VAL A 100 -11.95 -2.75 -3.92
CA VAL A 100 -13.30 -3.06 -3.43
C VAL A 100 -13.50 -4.56 -3.39
N TYR A 101 -13.84 -5.07 -2.21
CA TYR A 101 -14.12 -6.47 -1.99
C TYR A 101 -15.57 -6.67 -1.57
N SER A 102 -16.15 -7.79 -1.96
CA SER A 102 -17.42 -8.23 -1.39
C SER A 102 -17.19 -8.78 0.01
N THR A 103 -18.05 -8.43 0.96
CA THR A 103 -17.90 -8.93 2.34
C THR A 103 -18.40 -10.36 2.45
N VAL A 104 -17.83 -11.16 3.34
CA VAL A 104 -18.34 -12.48 3.68
C VAL A 104 -19.36 -12.35 4.82
N THR A 105 -20.50 -13.03 4.70
CA THR A 105 -21.58 -13.06 5.69
C THR A 105 -22.08 -14.48 5.84
N ASP A 106 -22.69 -14.80 6.98
CA ASP A 106 -23.33 -16.11 7.15
C ASP A 106 -24.50 -16.30 6.19
N LYS A 107 -24.72 -17.55 5.78
CA LYS A 107 -25.89 -17.90 4.98
C LYS A 107 -27.15 -17.72 5.83
N MET A 108 -28.20 -17.16 5.23
CA MET A 108 -29.50 -17.03 5.91
C MET A 108 -30.17 -18.40 6.12
N TRP A 109 -29.84 -19.38 5.28
CA TRP A 109 -30.36 -20.74 5.35
C TRP A 109 -29.20 -21.72 5.21
N GLY A 110 -29.07 -22.63 6.17
CA GLY A 110 -27.99 -23.64 6.22
C GLY A 110 -26.69 -23.15 6.89
N SER A 111 -25.72 -24.05 6.96
CA SER A 111 -24.41 -23.77 7.57
C SER A 111 -23.40 -23.15 6.60
N GLY A 112 -22.45 -22.41 7.17
CA GLY A 112 -21.34 -21.80 6.45
C GLY A 112 -21.60 -20.36 5.97
N THR A 113 -20.64 -19.84 5.21
CA THR A 113 -20.62 -18.45 4.80
C THR A 113 -20.92 -18.27 3.31
N ARG A 114 -21.28 -17.05 2.92
CA ARG A 114 -21.47 -16.64 1.53
C ARG A 114 -20.94 -15.23 1.31
N THR A 115 -20.65 -14.93 0.05
CA THR A 115 -20.37 -13.56 -0.38
C THR A 115 -21.64 -12.72 -0.30
N ALA A 116 -21.58 -11.60 0.40
CA ALA A 116 -22.67 -10.64 0.49
C ALA A 116 -22.84 -9.91 -0.85
N PHE A 117 -24.07 -9.89 -1.36
CA PHE A 117 -24.39 -9.18 -2.60
C PHE A 117 -24.36 -7.66 -2.45
N TYR A 118 -24.91 -7.14 -1.35
CA TYR A 118 -25.09 -5.70 -1.18
C TYR A 118 -24.02 -5.04 -0.33
N LYS A 119 -23.42 -5.74 0.63
CA LYS A 119 -22.41 -5.15 1.52
C LYS A 119 -21.03 -5.38 0.92
N LYS A 120 -20.30 -4.30 0.72
CA LYS A 120 -18.95 -4.26 0.16
C LYS A 120 -18.01 -3.58 1.15
N GLU A 121 -16.73 -3.87 0.99
CA GLU A 121 -15.65 -3.28 1.73
C GLU A 121 -14.73 -2.53 0.77
N PHE A 122 -14.43 -1.29 1.09
CA PHE A 122 -13.38 -0.52 0.45
C PHE A 122 -12.12 -0.67 1.30
N ARG A 123 -11.02 -1.12 0.69
CA ARG A 123 -9.72 -1.36 1.34
C ARG A 123 -8.69 -0.39 0.79
N ILE A 124 -7.85 0.08 1.70
CA ILE A 124 -6.74 1.00 1.46
C ILE A 124 -5.49 0.28 1.94
N TYR A 125 -4.63 -0.05 0.99
CA TYR A 125 -3.30 -0.57 1.27
C TYR A 125 -2.33 0.60 1.33
N TYR A 126 -1.32 0.47 2.18
CA TYR A 126 -0.39 1.55 2.45
C TYR A 126 1.03 1.02 2.66
N LYS A 127 1.99 1.92 2.51
CA LYS A 127 3.35 1.76 2.99
C LYS A 127 3.68 2.89 3.97
N VAL A 128 4.67 2.67 4.82
CA VAL A 128 5.19 3.76 5.65
C VAL A 128 5.85 4.78 4.72
N ALA A 129 5.50 6.04 4.89
CA ALA A 129 6.12 7.15 4.20
C ALA A 129 7.58 7.22 4.64
N GLU A 130 8.49 7.21 3.68
CA GLU A 130 9.88 7.55 3.94
C GLU A 130 9.90 8.98 4.49
N LYS A 131 10.34 9.12 5.75
CA LYS A 131 10.46 10.41 6.40
C LYS A 131 11.58 11.14 5.67
N ARG A 132 11.25 12.04 4.73
CA ARG A 132 12.21 13.05 4.28
C ARG A 132 12.49 13.91 5.50
N GLU A 133 13.57 13.63 6.21
CA GLU A 133 14.10 14.57 7.17
C GLU A 133 14.46 15.82 6.37
N SER A 134 13.66 16.87 6.53
CA SER A 134 14.12 18.19 6.15
C SER A 134 15.36 18.43 6.99
N ILE A 135 16.53 18.36 6.37
CA ILE A 135 17.76 18.87 6.96
C ILE A 135 17.53 20.38 7.08
N VAL A 136 16.88 20.79 8.17
CA VAL A 136 17.00 22.16 8.64
C VAL A 136 18.43 22.23 9.12
N ASN A 137 19.29 22.83 8.30
CA ASN A 137 20.63 23.22 8.68
C ASN A 137 20.52 24.24 9.84
N ASN A 138 20.27 23.75 11.04
CA ASN A 138 20.51 24.52 12.26
C ASN A 138 22.02 24.53 12.46
N PHE A 139 22.67 25.50 11.83
CA PHE A 139 23.92 26.02 12.36
C PHE A 139 23.59 26.67 13.71
N THR A 140 23.60 25.87 14.78
CA THR A 140 23.66 26.38 16.14
C THR A 140 24.94 25.89 16.79
N HIS A 141 25.85 26.85 16.88
CA HIS A 141 26.98 26.97 17.78
C HIS A 141 26.87 26.12 19.06
N ASN A 142 27.99 25.47 19.38
CA ASN A 142 28.38 24.87 20.66
C ASN A 142 27.51 25.20 21.89
N GLY A 143 26.91 24.17 22.46
CA GLY A 143 26.31 24.22 23.79
C GLY A 143 26.05 22.80 24.29
N ALA A 144 26.72 22.42 25.38
CA ALA A 144 26.68 21.11 26.01
C ALA A 144 25.25 20.68 26.41
N GLY A 145 24.94 19.39 26.23
CA GLY A 145 23.72 18.81 26.79
C GLY A 145 23.41 17.41 26.26
N ASN A 146 23.55 16.41 27.13
CA ASN A 146 23.12 15.02 26.99
C ASN A 146 21.80 14.84 26.20
N GLN A 147 21.85 14.04 25.12
CA GLN A 147 20.81 13.06 24.80
C GLN A 147 21.46 11.84 24.13
N ILE A 148 21.58 10.75 24.90
CA ILE A 148 21.87 9.43 24.35
C ILE A 148 20.60 8.97 23.63
N ASN A 149 20.46 9.34 22.36
CA ASN A 149 19.53 8.69 21.45
C ASN A 149 20.27 7.52 20.82
N THR A 150 20.04 6.33 21.36
CA THR A 150 20.30 5.06 20.67
C THR A 150 19.33 4.95 19.48
N VAL A 151 19.54 5.80 18.46
CA VAL A 151 19.16 5.47 17.09
C VAL A 151 20.10 4.34 16.70
N ASN A 152 19.54 3.23 16.22
CA ASN A 152 20.29 2.05 15.78
C ASN A 152 21.49 2.51 14.95
N GLN A 153 22.70 2.37 15.50
CA GLN A 153 23.95 2.80 14.86
C GLN A 153 24.09 2.19 13.45
N ASN A 154 23.42 1.07 13.19
CA ASN A 154 23.36 0.40 11.89
C ASN A 154 22.56 1.16 10.82
N GLU A 155 21.41 1.78 11.14
CA GLU A 155 20.62 2.56 10.16
C GLU A 155 21.36 3.85 9.76
N VAL A 156 22.05 4.48 10.71
CA VAL A 156 22.90 5.66 10.47
C VAL A 156 24.09 5.30 9.58
N HIS A 157 24.65 4.09 9.74
CA HIS A 157 25.77 3.62 8.92
C HIS A 157 25.37 3.24 7.49
N ILE A 158 24.19 2.63 7.26
CA ILE A 158 23.72 2.26 5.91
C ILE A 158 23.53 3.51 5.04
N ASN A 159 22.84 4.51 5.56
CA ASN A 159 22.56 5.74 4.83
C ASN A 159 23.85 6.52 4.53
N ALA A 160 24.83 6.49 5.44
CA ALA A 160 26.14 7.09 5.19
C ALA A 160 26.88 6.40 4.03
N ILE A 161 26.81 5.07 3.94
CA ILE A 161 27.43 4.28 2.85
C ILE A 161 26.71 4.54 1.53
N ILE A 162 25.38 4.58 1.52
CA ILE A 162 24.58 4.89 0.32
C ILE A 162 24.96 6.27 -0.22
N ASN A 163 24.94 7.31 0.63
CA ASN A 163 25.31 8.66 0.22
C ASN A 163 26.74 8.75 -0.32
N GLN A 164 27.67 8.01 0.29
CA GLN A 164 29.04 7.91 -0.18
C GLN A 164 29.15 7.29 -1.58
N LEU A 165 28.38 6.24 -1.87
CA LEU A 165 28.34 5.59 -3.18
C LEU A 165 27.65 6.47 -4.23
N GLU A 166 26.57 7.17 -3.87
CA GLU A 166 25.90 8.12 -4.77
C GLU A 166 26.81 9.31 -5.14
N ASN A 167 27.54 9.86 -4.16
CA ASN A 167 28.52 10.90 -4.42
C ASN A 167 29.66 10.39 -5.32
N PHE A 168 30.14 9.16 -5.09
CA PHE A 168 31.13 8.54 -5.96
C PHE A 168 30.65 8.44 -7.42
N LEU A 169 29.40 8.04 -7.64
CA LEU A 169 28.81 7.96 -8.99
C LEU A 169 28.65 9.33 -9.68
N ASN A 170 28.53 10.41 -8.90
CA ASN A 170 28.42 11.77 -9.42
C ASN A 170 29.79 12.42 -9.68
N GLU A 171 30.80 12.09 -8.87
CA GLU A 171 32.14 12.71 -8.92
C GLU A 171 33.11 11.97 -9.84
N VAL A 172 32.95 10.65 -10.00
CA VAL A 172 33.89 9.81 -10.74
C VAL A 172 33.22 9.29 -12.02
N ASN A 173 33.96 9.36 -13.13
CA ASN A 173 33.51 8.77 -14.39
C ASN A 173 33.71 7.24 -14.35
N VAL A 174 32.66 6.55 -13.90
CA VAL A 174 32.62 5.08 -13.78
C VAL A 174 32.15 4.45 -15.09
N ASP A 175 32.76 3.34 -15.50
CA ASP A 175 32.28 2.59 -16.65
C ASP A 175 30.81 2.15 -16.48
N SER A 176 30.06 2.10 -17.59
CA SER A 176 28.63 1.77 -17.59
C SER A 176 28.28 0.45 -16.89
N HIS A 177 29.14 -0.57 -16.98
CA HIS A 177 28.92 -1.85 -16.34
C HIS A 177 29.10 -1.76 -14.81
N ASP A 178 30.19 -1.13 -14.38
CA ASP A 178 30.49 -0.94 -12.95
C ASP A 178 29.48 0.02 -12.30
N LYS A 179 29.02 1.04 -13.02
CA LYS A 179 27.97 1.97 -12.57
C LYS A 179 26.66 1.24 -12.28
N ALA A 180 26.19 0.41 -13.22
CA ALA A 180 24.96 -0.37 -13.03
C ALA A 180 25.09 -1.34 -11.83
N TYR A 181 26.29 -1.87 -11.59
CA TYR A 181 26.55 -2.72 -10.44
C TYR A 181 26.49 -1.94 -9.10
N ILE A 182 27.04 -0.73 -9.06
CA ILE A 182 26.98 0.14 -7.88
C ILE A 182 25.54 0.60 -7.59
N GLU A 183 24.79 0.99 -8.61
CA GLU A 183 23.37 1.37 -8.48
C GLU A 183 22.52 0.20 -7.98
N SER A 184 22.77 -1.01 -8.48
CA SER A 184 22.12 -2.23 -7.98
C SER A 184 22.46 -2.51 -6.52
N PHE A 185 23.70 -2.28 -6.10
CA PHE A 185 24.13 -2.47 -4.72
C PHE A 185 23.53 -1.43 -3.77
N ILE A 186 23.45 -0.17 -4.18
CA ILE A 186 22.74 0.90 -3.44
C ILE A 186 21.28 0.49 -3.22
N TYR A 187 20.62 0.00 -4.27
CA TYR A 187 19.23 -0.48 -4.17
C TYR A 187 19.10 -1.68 -3.23
N GLN A 188 20.04 -2.62 -3.25
CA GLN A 188 20.02 -3.77 -2.32
C GLN A 188 20.26 -3.34 -0.86
N LEU A 189 21.18 -2.40 -0.62
CA LEU A 189 21.42 -1.81 0.69
C LEU A 189 20.18 -1.09 1.22
N SER A 190 19.51 -0.29 0.38
CA SER A 190 18.31 0.46 0.77
C SER A 190 17.10 -0.44 1.08
N GLN A 191 17.15 -1.71 0.66
CA GLN A 191 16.09 -2.70 0.89
C GLN A 191 16.48 -3.71 1.98
N GLU A 192 17.61 -3.54 2.67
CA GLU A 192 18.16 -4.49 3.64
C GLU A 192 18.32 -5.92 3.07
N LYS A 193 18.66 -6.02 1.78
CA LYS A 193 18.80 -7.28 1.03
C LYS A 193 20.20 -7.50 0.46
N ALA A 194 21.12 -6.59 0.72
CA ALA A 194 22.52 -6.79 0.37
C ALA A 194 23.04 -8.02 1.11
N THR A 195 23.94 -8.77 0.49
CA THR A 195 24.62 -9.90 1.13
C THR A 195 26.11 -9.61 1.28
N GLU A 196 26.79 -10.38 2.13
CA GLU A 196 28.26 -10.30 2.26
C GLU A 196 28.98 -10.53 0.91
N LYS A 197 28.38 -11.34 0.03
CA LYS A 197 28.88 -11.57 -1.33
C LYS A 197 28.77 -10.30 -2.19
N ASP A 198 27.65 -9.59 -2.09
CA ASP A 198 27.46 -8.31 -2.79
C ASP A 198 28.41 -7.24 -2.25
N LYS A 199 28.65 -7.25 -0.94
CA LYS A 199 29.62 -6.37 -0.26
C LYS A 199 31.05 -6.58 -0.77
N ASN A 200 31.49 -7.83 -0.90
CA ASN A 200 32.84 -8.12 -1.39
C ASN A 200 33.01 -7.73 -2.86
N LYS A 201 31.99 -7.98 -3.67
CA LYS A 201 32.01 -7.64 -5.09
C LYS A 201 31.93 -6.13 -5.33
N ILE A 202 31.24 -5.35 -4.48
CA ILE A 202 31.28 -3.89 -4.57
C ILE A 202 32.66 -3.34 -4.17
N ILE A 203 33.31 -3.92 -3.17
CA ILE A 203 34.67 -3.51 -2.76
C ILE A 203 35.67 -3.77 -3.90
N GLU A 204 35.58 -4.92 -4.57
CA GLU A 204 36.40 -5.23 -5.75
C GLU A 204 36.15 -4.23 -6.88
N THR A 205 34.88 -3.90 -7.14
CA THR A 205 34.48 -2.93 -8.16
C THR A 205 35.04 -1.54 -7.86
N LEU A 206 34.90 -1.06 -6.63
CA LEU A 206 35.41 0.24 -6.18
C LEU A 206 36.95 0.29 -6.18
N SER A 207 37.62 -0.83 -5.89
CA SER A 207 39.09 -0.90 -5.83
C SER A 207 39.75 -0.49 -7.16
N LYS A 208 39.08 -0.74 -8.30
CA LYS A 208 39.52 -0.31 -9.64
C LYS A 208 39.65 1.21 -9.78
N TYR A 209 38.94 1.98 -8.95
CA TYR A 209 38.85 3.44 -9.03
C TYR A 209 39.62 4.16 -7.92
N THR A 210 40.41 3.43 -7.12
CA THR A 210 41.19 3.98 -6.00
C THR A 210 42.25 5.01 -6.42
N SER A 211 42.75 4.93 -7.66
CA SER A 211 43.70 5.88 -8.22
C SER A 211 43.07 7.16 -8.77
N VAL A 212 41.74 7.20 -8.90
CA VAL A 212 41.00 8.29 -9.57
C VAL A 212 40.12 9.07 -8.60
N GLY A 213 39.69 8.47 -7.48
CA GLY A 213 38.85 9.12 -6.48
C GLY A 213 39.47 9.11 -5.08
N ASN A 214 39.77 10.30 -4.54
CA ASN A 214 40.33 10.48 -3.19
C ASN A 214 39.43 9.89 -2.09
N ASN A 215 38.12 9.77 -2.34
CA ASN A 215 37.14 9.29 -1.38
C ASN A 215 36.94 7.77 -1.42
N VAL A 216 37.40 7.07 -2.47
CA VAL A 216 37.13 5.63 -2.69
C VAL A 216 37.66 4.74 -1.57
N ILE A 217 38.86 5.06 -1.07
CA ILE A 217 39.49 4.32 0.04
C ILE A 217 38.66 4.44 1.32
N SER A 218 38.05 5.62 1.56
CA SER A 218 37.16 5.83 2.71
C SER A 218 35.87 5.02 2.60
N ILE A 219 35.29 4.95 1.39
CA ILE A 219 34.09 4.16 1.11
C ILE A 219 34.36 2.66 1.34
N ILE A 220 35.48 2.16 0.83
CA ILE A 220 35.90 0.76 1.04
C ILE A 220 36.11 0.48 2.53
N ALA A 221 36.80 1.37 3.26
CA ALA A 221 37.04 1.19 4.68
C ALA A 221 35.74 1.16 5.50
N ASN A 222 34.74 1.95 5.12
CA ASN A 222 33.42 1.94 5.74
C ASN A 222 32.64 0.67 5.40
N LEU A 223 32.67 0.23 4.14
CA LEU A 223 32.05 -1.04 3.71
C LEU A 223 32.69 -2.27 4.39
N SER A 224 34.00 -2.28 4.60
CA SER A 224 34.68 -3.39 5.30
C SER A 224 34.34 -3.48 6.78
N LYS A 225 34.02 -2.34 7.42
CA LYS A 225 33.58 -2.28 8.82
C LYS A 225 32.08 -2.48 8.98
N PHE A 226 31.34 -2.46 7.88
CA PHE A 226 29.90 -2.61 7.86
C PHE A 226 29.49 -4.09 7.87
N PHE A 227 28.61 -4.43 8.81
CA PHE A 227 28.04 -5.77 8.96
C PHE A 227 26.71 -5.83 8.22
N ILE A 228 26.59 -6.79 7.30
CA ILE A 228 25.40 -7.07 6.47
C ILE A 228 24.90 -8.47 6.79
#